data_AF-A0A9D8G3W1-F1
#
_entry.id   AF-A0A9D8G3W1-F1
#
_cell.length_a   1.000
_cell.length_b   1.000
_cell.length_c   1.000
_cell.angle_alpha   90.00
_cell.angle_beta   90.00
_cell.angle_gamma   90.00
#
_symmetry.space_group_name_H-M   'P 1'
#
loop_
_entity.id
_entity.type
_entity.pdbx_description
1 polymer ?
#
loop_
_entity_poly.entity_id
_entity_poly.type
_entity_poly.pdbx_seq_one_letter_code
_entity_poly.pdbx_strand_id
1 'polypeptide(L)' 'MKVILMTFSFALAFAFVSCKKNKCADCHYDKDGAEIEIGEKCGDEIEELEANGYTDSTGTYVVHCGH' A
#
# COMPACT_ATOMS: atom_id res chain seq x y z
N MET A 1 -23.81 43.46 -26.07
CA MET A 1 -24.36 42.32 -25.31
C MET A 1 -23.36 41.94 -24.24
N LYS A 2 -23.80 41.96 -22.97
CA LYS A 2 -23.03 41.46 -21.82
C LYS A 2 -22.80 39.96 -22.05
N VAL A 3 -21.55 39.51 -22.09
CA VAL A 3 -21.23 38.09 -21.89
C VAL A 3 -20.44 38.02 -20.59
N ILE A 4 -21.13 37.49 -19.59
CA ILE A 4 -20.75 37.40 -18.19
C ILE A 4 -19.75 36.24 -18.02
N LEU A 5 -18.79 36.46 -17.11
CA LEU A 5 -18.00 35.50 -16.33
C LEU A 5 -18.05 34.02 -16.73
N MET A 6 -16.87 33.40 -16.90
CA MET A 6 -16.54 32.18 -16.15
C MET A 6 -15.03 32.07 -15.96
N THR A 7 -14.59 32.38 -14.74
CA THR A 7 -13.33 31.89 -14.17
C THR A 7 -13.43 30.38 -13.99
N PHE A 8 -12.63 29.61 -14.73
CA PHE A 8 -12.48 28.18 -14.49
C PHE A 8 -11.03 27.91 -14.08
N SER A 9 -10.76 28.11 -12.79
CA SER A 9 -9.53 27.63 -12.15
C SER A 9 -9.57 26.10 -12.17
N PHE A 10 -8.93 25.51 -13.17
CA PHE A 10 -8.73 24.07 -13.21
C PHE A 10 -7.56 23.75 -12.27
N ALA A 11 -7.87 23.59 -10.99
CA ALA A 11 -6.98 22.95 -10.04
C ALA A 11 -6.87 21.48 -10.46
N LEU A 12 -5.91 21.19 -11.35
CA LEU A 12 -5.59 19.84 -11.76
C LEU A 12 -4.96 19.15 -10.55
N ALA A 13 -5.79 18.42 -9.81
CA ALA A 13 -5.39 17.57 -8.72
C ALA A 13 -4.26 16.65 -9.21
N PHE A 14 -3.12 16.69 -8.52
CA PHE A 14 -2.03 15.76 -8.71
C PHE A 14 -2.55 14.35 -8.41
N ALA A 15 -2.96 13.63 -9.45
CA ALA A 15 -3.10 12.19 -9.38
C ALA A 15 -1.69 11.62 -9.27
N PHE A 16 -1.22 11.45 -8.03
CA PHE A 16 -0.14 10.52 -7.71
C PHE A 16 -0.65 9.13 -8.08
N VAL A 17 -0.49 8.75 -9.34
CA VAL A 17 -0.53 7.35 -9.75
C VAL A 17 0.63 6.70 -9.03
N SER A 18 0.37 6.16 -7.84
CA SER A 18 1.28 5.31 -7.10
C SER A 18 1.60 4.14 -8.02
N CYS A 19 2.82 4.12 -8.57
CA CYS A 19 3.34 3.05 -9.42
C CYS A 19 3.36 1.66 -8.73
N LYS A 20 2.92 1.58 -7.47
CA LYS A 20 2.96 0.38 -6.64
C LYS A 20 1.67 -0.42 -6.67
N LYS A 21 0.50 0.21 -6.92
CA LYS A 21 -0.83 -0.43 -6.79
C LYS A 21 -1.07 -1.71 -7.59
N ASN A 22 -0.26 -1.99 -8.61
CA ASN A 22 -0.36 -3.19 -9.45
C ASN A 22 0.72 -4.26 -9.15
N LYS A 23 1.56 -4.06 -8.14
CA LYS A 23 2.53 -5.07 -7.71
C LYS A 23 1.93 -5.89 -6.59
N CYS A 24 1.78 -7.18 -6.84
CA CYS A 24 1.36 -8.16 -5.85
C CYS A 24 2.51 -9.10 -5.55
N ALA A 25 2.64 -9.53 -4.31
CA ALA A 25 3.67 -10.45 -3.85
C ALA A 25 3.13 -11.30 -2.70
N ASP A 26 3.52 -12.57 -2.65
CA ASP A 26 3.33 -13.38 -1.45
C ASP A 26 4.17 -12.82 -0.30
N CYS A 27 3.57 -12.81 0.89
CA CYS A 27 4.17 -12.28 2.10
C CYS A 27 4.14 -13.32 3.20
N HIS A 28 5.19 -13.33 4.01
CA HIS A 28 5.28 -14.11 5.23
C HIS A 28 5.81 -13.27 6.40
N TYR A 29 5.62 -13.76 7.61
CA TYR A 29 6.31 -13.25 8.79
C TYR A 29 7.07 -14.37 9.51
N ASP A 30 8.13 -14.00 10.20
CA ASP A 30 8.92 -14.95 10.98
C ASP A 30 8.32 -15.18 12.37
N LYS A 31 8.09 -16.44 12.72
CA LYS A 31 7.67 -16.87 14.06
C LYS A 31 8.38 -18.15 14.47
N ASP A 32 9.06 -18.10 15.61
CA ASP A 32 9.77 -19.25 16.19
C ASP A 32 10.76 -19.94 15.22
N GLY A 33 11.35 -19.17 14.30
CA GLY A 33 12.29 -19.67 13.29
C GLY A 33 11.64 -20.30 12.07
N ALA A 34 10.32 -20.15 11.90
CA ALA A 34 9.57 -20.56 10.72
C ALA A 34 8.93 -19.34 10.03
N GLU A 35 8.88 -19.38 8.70
CA GLU A 35 8.15 -18.44 7.88
C GLU A 35 6.66 -18.85 7.85
N ILE A 36 5.77 -17.95 8.25
CA ILE A 36 4.32 -18.15 8.23
C ILE A 36 3.73 -17.29 7.12
N GLU A 37 3.27 -17.95 6.05
CA GLU A 37 2.63 -17.31 4.91
C GLU A 37 1.32 -16.62 5.32
N ILE A 38 1.20 -15.33 4.98
CA ILE A 38 -0.02 -14.51 5.16
C ILE A 38 -0.70 -14.19 3.83
N GLY A 39 -0.19 -14.77 2.74
CA GLY A 39 -0.74 -14.74 1.40
C GLY A 39 -0.32 -13.52 0.59
N GLU A 40 -0.86 -13.44 -0.64
CA GLU A 40 -0.58 -12.37 -1.58
C GLU A 40 -1.12 -11.01 -1.10
N LYS A 41 -0.25 -10.01 -1.12
CA LYS A 41 -0.52 -8.62 -0.81
C LYS A 41 -0.18 -7.76 -2.00
N CYS A 42 -0.94 -6.68 -2.19
CA CYS A 42 -0.82 -5.84 -3.36
C CYS A 42 -0.65 -4.37 -3.01
N GLY A 43 0.17 -3.68 -3.79
CA GLY A 43 0.24 -2.23 -3.74
C GLY A 43 0.79 -1.70 -2.44
N ASP A 44 0.11 -0.68 -1.91
CA ASP A 44 0.55 0.04 -0.73
C ASP A 44 0.45 -0.85 0.54
N GLU A 45 -0.34 -1.94 0.51
CA GLU A 45 -0.47 -2.91 1.61
C GLU A 45 0.86 -3.65 1.87
N ILE A 46 1.65 -3.91 0.83
CA ILE A 46 2.98 -4.52 0.97
C ILE A 46 3.87 -3.64 1.84
N GLU A 47 3.97 -2.35 1.50
CA GLU A 47 4.87 -1.43 2.20
C GLU A 47 4.40 -1.15 3.62
N GLU A 48 3.09 -1.11 3.81
CA GLU A 48 2.50 -0.90 5.12
C GLU A 48 2.76 -2.10 6.04
N LEU A 49 2.68 -3.33 5.52
CA LEU A 49 3.01 -4.55 6.25
C LEU A 49 4.51 -4.67 6.53
N GLU A 50 5.38 -4.36 5.58
CA GLU A 50 6.83 -4.38 5.79
C GLU A 50 7.29 -3.29 6.77
N ALA A 51 6.63 -2.12 6.78
CA ALA A 51 6.98 -1.01 7.67
C ALA A 51 6.44 -1.18 9.10
N ASN A 52 5.22 -1.72 9.25
CA ASN A 52 4.54 -1.81 10.55
C ASN A 52 4.55 -3.23 11.15
N GLY A 53 4.80 -4.24 10.33
CA GLY A 53 4.70 -5.64 10.70
C GLY A 53 3.27 -6.19 10.72
N TYR A 54 3.14 -7.48 11.00
CA TYR A 54 1.87 -8.18 11.15
C TYR A 54 1.60 -8.46 12.63
N THR A 55 0.43 -8.08 13.14
CA THR A 55 0.05 -8.30 14.54
C THR A 55 -0.99 -9.39 14.66
N ASP A 56 -0.68 -10.45 15.40
CA ASP A 56 -1.61 -11.52 15.79
C ASP A 56 -1.87 -11.49 17.31
N SER A 57 -2.55 -12.52 17.84
CA SER A 57 -2.85 -12.65 19.28
C SER A 57 -1.62 -12.83 20.20
N THR A 58 -0.46 -13.10 19.62
CA THR A 58 0.80 -13.42 20.29
C THR A 58 1.87 -12.32 20.16
N GLY A 59 1.74 -11.41 19.20
CA GLY A 59 2.64 -10.25 19.08
C GLY A 59 2.63 -9.58 17.71
N THR A 60 3.56 -8.66 17.51
CA THR A 60 3.85 -8.02 16.22
C THR A 60 5.13 -8.62 15.64
N TYR A 61 5.07 -9.05 14.39
CA TYR A 61 6.15 -9.74 13.67
C TYR A 61 6.59 -8.94 12.46
N VAL A 62 7.87 -9.06 12.10
CA VAL A 62 8.40 -8.47 10.87
C VAL A 62 7.85 -9.23 9.69
N VAL A 63 7.38 -8.50 8.68
CA VAL A 63 6.84 -9.07 7.43
C VAL A 63 7.85 -8.89 6.31
N HIS A 64 7.92 -9.89 5.45
CA HIS A 64 8.71 -9.89 4.23
C HIS A 64 7.80 -10.23 3.05
N CYS A 65 7.83 -9.42 1.99
CA CYS A 65 6.99 -9.59 0.81
C CYS A 65 7.84 -9.63 -0.47
N GLY A 66 7.63 -10.64 -1.32
CA GLY A 66 8.21 -10.68 -2.67
C GLY A 66 9.67 -11.11 -2.75
N HIS A 67 10.00 -12.23 -2.09
CA HIS A 67 11.29 -12.92 -2.27
C HIS A 67 11.32 -13.74 -3.57
#